data_AF-A0A7W7K560-F1
#
_entry.id   AF-A0A7W7K560-F1
#
_cell.length_a   1.000
_cell.length_b   1.000
_cell.length_c   1.000
_cell.angle_alpha   90.00
_cell.angle_beta   90.00
_cell.angle_gamma   90.00
#
_symmetry.space_group_name_H-M   'P 1'
#
loop_
_entity.id
_entity.type
_entity.pdbx_description
1 polymer ?
#
loop_
_entity_poly.entity_id
_entity_poly.type
_entity_poly.pdbx_seq_one_letter_code
_entity_poly.pdbx_strand_id
1 'polypeptide(L)'
;MIDWFRRRYLDLLGSIYIYNEHRGYTSIDRVLEAVKARAPDDHALIAAIEKHRADERKHYVMFKRWFELRGEMPLQVDRTCGHIDRFVEIMFRRTIDELDTKRIIAEDDQFEKLCRVISLTEQRGHKQVEILLRHPLVTGDKVLMKIFRIIEKDEPSHWAPYEGWLKANGKRESRWWERGIDTFIHSELLFLKLPVLFLNFRVKRRTEWQDAREPAEAKASPVPALS
;
A
#
# COMPACT_ATOMS: atom_id res chain seq x y z
N MET A 1 10.75 -11.20 -27.91
CA MET A 1 11.11 -9.90 -27.31
C MET A 1 9.95 -9.28 -26.53
N ILE A 2 8.75 -9.18 -27.14
CA ILE A 2 7.53 -8.64 -26.50
C ILE A 2 7.09 -9.47 -25.28
N ASP A 3 7.08 -10.81 -25.37
CA ASP A 3 6.68 -11.66 -24.24
C ASP A 3 7.62 -11.56 -23.03
N TRP A 4 8.92 -11.46 -23.29
CA TRP A 4 9.90 -11.24 -22.24
C TRP A 4 9.71 -9.88 -21.58
N PHE A 5 9.48 -8.83 -22.37
CA PHE A 5 9.23 -7.48 -21.87
C PHE A 5 7.98 -7.46 -20.97
N ARG A 6 6.89 -8.09 -21.44
CA ARG A 6 5.65 -8.20 -20.66
C ARG A 6 5.86 -8.99 -19.37
N ARG A 7 6.54 -10.14 -19.41
CA ARG A 7 6.86 -10.92 -18.20
C ARG A 7 7.68 -10.11 -17.20
N ARG A 8 8.73 -9.43 -17.65
CA ARG A 8 9.57 -8.58 -16.81
C ARG A 8 8.78 -7.43 -16.18
N TYR A 9 7.91 -6.81 -16.95
CA TYR A 9 7.03 -5.74 -16.47
C TYR A 9 6.08 -6.26 -15.38
N LEU A 10 5.42 -7.39 -15.61
CA LEU A 10 4.50 -7.99 -14.65
C LEU A 10 5.22 -8.44 -13.37
N ASP A 11 6.42 -9.01 -13.49
CA ASP A 11 7.23 -9.38 -12.32
C ASP A 11 7.56 -8.16 -11.46
N LEU A 12 8.00 -7.07 -12.08
CA LEU A 12 8.32 -5.84 -11.36
C LEU A 12 7.08 -5.21 -10.73
N LEU A 13 5.99 -5.11 -11.49
CA LEU A 13 4.71 -4.60 -11.03
C LEU A 13 4.20 -5.40 -9.83
N GLY A 14 4.09 -6.72 -9.96
CA GLY A 14 3.63 -7.60 -8.88
C GLY A 14 4.54 -7.53 -7.65
N SER A 15 5.87 -7.41 -7.84
CA SER A 15 6.82 -7.32 -6.73
C SER A 15 6.71 -6.02 -5.95
N ILE A 16 6.41 -4.91 -6.64
CA ILE A 16 6.17 -3.61 -5.99
C ILE A 16 4.83 -3.63 -5.26
N TYR A 17 3.78 -4.17 -5.88
CA TYR A 17 2.47 -4.26 -5.24
C TYR A 17 2.52 -5.14 -3.99
N ILE A 18 3.01 -6.37 -4.06
CA ILE A 18 3.11 -7.24 -2.88
C ILE A 18 3.96 -6.62 -1.76
N TYR A 19 4.98 -5.82 -2.11
CA TYR A 19 5.74 -5.05 -1.12
C TYR A 19 4.90 -3.93 -0.51
N ASN A 20 4.18 -3.16 -1.32
CA ASN A 20 3.34 -2.06 -0.85
C ASN A 20 2.20 -2.54 0.04
N GLU A 21 1.47 -3.60 -0.35
CA GLU A 21 0.40 -4.19 0.49
C GLU A 21 0.97 -4.64 1.84
N HIS A 22 2.15 -5.27 1.83
CA HIS A 22 2.85 -5.69 3.06
C HIS A 22 3.18 -4.51 3.97
N ARG A 23 3.72 -3.44 3.38
CA ARG A 23 4.00 -2.20 4.11
C ARG A 23 2.73 -1.52 4.60
N GLY A 24 1.65 -1.54 3.82
CA GLY A 24 0.34 -1.00 4.17
C GLY A 24 -0.16 -1.61 5.46
N TYR A 25 -0.47 -2.91 5.48
CA TYR A 25 -1.07 -3.54 6.66
C TYR A 25 -0.16 -3.50 7.89
N THR A 26 1.16 -3.69 7.74
CA THR A 26 2.10 -3.65 8.88
C THR A 26 2.25 -2.24 9.47
N SER A 27 2.09 -1.20 8.65
CA SER A 27 2.10 0.18 9.13
C SER A 27 0.78 0.56 9.80
N ILE A 28 -0.35 0.08 9.26
CA ILE A 28 -1.67 0.27 9.85
C ILE A 28 -1.76 -0.38 11.23
N ASP A 29 -1.14 -1.55 11.45
CA ASP A 29 -1.08 -2.18 12.77
C ASP A 29 -0.55 -1.19 13.83
N ARG A 30 0.50 -0.42 13.51
CA ARG A 30 1.07 0.60 14.42
C ARG A 30 0.13 1.78 14.65
N VAL A 31 -0.62 2.20 13.62
CA VAL A 31 -1.62 3.26 13.72
C VAL A 31 -2.79 2.80 14.58
N LEU A 32 -3.27 1.58 14.36
CA LEU A 32 -4.37 0.97 15.10
C LEU A 32 -4.06 0.87 16.59
N GLU A 33 -2.88 0.38 16.97
CA GLU A 33 -2.45 0.31 18.37
C GLU A 33 -2.45 1.69 19.05
N ALA A 34 -1.96 2.71 18.34
CA ALA A 34 -1.92 4.05 18.88
C ALA A 34 -3.33 4.69 18.96
N VAL A 35 -4.23 4.43 18.00
CA VAL A 35 -5.63 4.93 18.04
C VAL A 35 -6.39 4.29 19.19
N LYS A 36 -6.25 2.97 19.38
CA LYS A 36 -6.84 2.24 20.52
C LYS A 36 -6.39 2.79 21.88
N ALA A 37 -5.13 3.23 21.98
CA ALA A 37 -4.61 3.82 23.21
C ALA A 37 -5.14 5.25 23.47
N ARG A 38 -5.38 6.05 22.41
CA ARG A 38 -5.81 7.44 22.53
C ARG A 38 -7.31 7.60 22.70
N ALA A 39 -8.08 6.85 21.92
CA ALA A 39 -9.53 6.97 21.84
C ALA A 39 -10.16 5.56 21.86
N PRO A 40 -10.07 4.82 22.99
CA PRO A 40 -10.57 3.45 23.09
C PRO A 40 -12.08 3.34 22.81
N ASP A 41 -12.84 4.41 23.07
CA ASP A 41 -14.29 4.47 22.87
C ASP A 41 -14.70 4.91 21.44
N ASP A 42 -13.75 5.30 20.59
CA ASP A 42 -14.02 5.60 19.18
C ASP A 42 -14.08 4.30 18.36
N HIS A 43 -15.07 3.48 18.68
CA HIS A 43 -15.29 2.19 18.04
C HIS A 43 -15.50 2.28 16.53
N ALA A 44 -16.05 3.41 16.05
CA ALA A 44 -16.26 3.63 14.63
C ALA A 44 -14.93 3.81 13.87
N LEU A 45 -14.03 4.66 14.38
CA LEU A 45 -12.71 4.85 13.80
C LEU A 45 -11.86 3.58 13.89
N ILE A 46 -11.87 2.92 15.06
CA ILE A 46 -11.14 1.67 15.28
C ILE A 46 -11.58 0.60 14.28
N ALA A 47 -12.89 0.36 14.15
CA ALA A 47 -13.42 -0.64 13.22
C ALA A 47 -13.09 -0.31 11.76
N ALA A 48 -13.08 0.96 11.40
CA ALA A 48 -12.74 1.40 10.05
C ALA A 48 -11.25 1.15 9.72
N ILE A 49 -10.36 1.41 10.68
CA ILE A 49 -8.91 1.14 10.54
C ILE A 49 -8.65 -0.37 10.53
N GLU A 50 -9.34 -1.15 11.37
CA GLU A 50 -9.25 -2.62 11.36
C GLU A 50 -9.69 -3.21 10.02
N LYS A 51 -10.78 -2.69 9.45
CA LYS A 51 -11.23 -3.09 8.11
C LYS A 51 -10.18 -2.77 7.06
N HIS A 52 -9.66 -1.54 7.05
CA HIS A 52 -8.60 -1.13 6.12
C HIS A 52 -7.39 -2.07 6.22
N ARG A 53 -6.89 -2.34 7.42
CA ARG A 53 -5.81 -3.32 7.66
C ARG A 53 -6.12 -4.70 7.07
N ALA A 54 -7.34 -5.20 7.30
CA ALA A 54 -7.77 -6.51 6.83
C ALA A 54 -7.83 -6.57 5.29
N ASP A 55 -8.26 -5.50 4.64
CA ASP A 55 -8.30 -5.39 3.20
C ASP A 55 -6.88 -5.37 2.58
N GLU A 56 -5.95 -4.57 3.13
CA GLU A 56 -4.53 -4.57 2.73
C GLU A 56 -3.90 -5.97 2.86
N ARG A 57 -4.16 -6.66 3.98
CA ARG A 57 -3.66 -8.04 4.20
C ARG A 57 -4.24 -9.00 3.17
N LYS A 58 -5.53 -8.88 2.84
CA LYS A 58 -6.21 -9.67 1.82
C LYS A 58 -5.60 -9.42 0.45
N HIS A 59 -5.29 -8.17 0.09
CA HIS A 59 -4.61 -7.82 -1.16
C HIS A 59 -3.21 -8.43 -1.23
N TYR A 60 -2.43 -8.35 -0.14
CA TYR A 60 -1.14 -9.05 -0.05
C TYR A 60 -1.27 -10.56 -0.32
N VAL A 61 -2.25 -11.25 0.29
CA VAL A 61 -2.48 -12.69 0.05
C VAL A 61 -2.78 -12.96 -1.43
N MET A 62 -3.59 -12.10 -2.05
CA MET A 62 -3.92 -12.26 -3.47
C MET A 62 -2.68 -12.14 -4.37
N PHE A 63 -1.80 -11.17 -4.12
CA PHE A 63 -0.53 -11.07 -4.86
C PHE A 63 0.43 -12.22 -4.56
N LYS A 64 0.53 -12.66 -3.30
CA LYS A 64 1.29 -13.86 -2.92
C LYS A 64 0.79 -15.06 -3.71
N ARG A 65 -0.52 -15.27 -3.77
CA ARG A 65 -1.13 -16.35 -4.54
C ARG A 65 -0.86 -16.24 -6.03
N TRP A 66 -0.86 -15.03 -6.59
CA TRP A 66 -0.50 -14.80 -7.99
C TRP A 66 0.94 -15.23 -8.30
N PHE A 67 1.89 -14.94 -7.41
CA PHE A 67 3.27 -15.42 -7.52
C PHE A 67 3.40 -16.94 -7.35
N GLU A 68 2.69 -17.52 -6.38
CA GLU A 68 2.65 -18.98 -6.16
C GLU A 68 2.15 -19.73 -7.40
N LEU A 69 1.09 -19.25 -8.05
CA LEU A 69 0.55 -19.85 -9.27
C LEU A 69 1.55 -19.84 -10.44
N ARG A 70 2.52 -18.94 -10.39
CA ARG A 70 3.61 -18.84 -11.38
C ARG A 70 4.84 -19.65 -11.00
N GLY A 71 4.90 -20.18 -9.78
CA GLY A 71 6.08 -20.89 -9.25
C GLY A 71 7.28 -19.98 -9.04
N GLU A 72 7.06 -18.68 -8.83
CA GLU A 72 8.12 -17.67 -8.74
C GLU A 72 8.03 -16.86 -7.44
N MET A 73 9.17 -16.51 -6.87
CA MET A 73 9.23 -15.52 -5.78
C MET A 73 9.25 -14.09 -6.34
N PRO A 74 8.70 -13.10 -5.62
CA PRO A 74 8.81 -11.70 -6.02
C PRO A 74 10.27 -11.25 -6.09
N LEU A 75 10.54 -10.27 -6.94
CA LEU A 75 11.80 -9.55 -6.97
C LEU A 75 12.03 -8.87 -5.63
N GLN A 76 13.30 -8.83 -5.21
CA GLN A 76 13.69 -8.10 -4.02
C GLN A 76 13.67 -6.59 -4.31
N VAL A 77 12.53 -5.98 -4.01
CA VAL A 77 12.36 -4.53 -3.95
C VAL A 77 12.55 -4.03 -2.52
N ASP A 78 12.91 -2.77 -2.36
CA ASP A 78 13.16 -2.14 -1.07
C ASP A 78 12.22 -0.95 -0.83
N ARG A 79 12.39 -0.29 0.33
CA ARG A 79 11.63 0.90 0.74
C ARG A 79 11.63 2.05 -0.26
N THR A 80 12.55 2.09 -1.22
CA THR A 80 12.52 3.12 -2.26
C THR A 80 11.38 2.91 -3.27
N CYS A 81 10.75 1.72 -3.25
CA CYS A 81 9.51 1.43 -3.96
C CYS A 81 8.25 1.61 -3.09
N GLY A 82 8.41 1.78 -1.77
CA GLY A 82 7.31 1.98 -0.82
C GLY A 82 6.75 3.40 -0.88
N HIS A 83 5.54 3.56 -1.43
CA HIS A 83 4.91 4.88 -1.51
C HIS A 83 4.71 5.51 -0.14
N ILE A 84 4.15 4.76 0.81
CA ILE A 84 3.93 5.24 2.18
C ILE A 84 5.25 5.52 2.91
N ASP A 85 6.27 4.66 2.74
CA ASP A 85 7.61 4.86 3.33
C ASP A 85 8.21 6.20 2.88
N ARG A 86 8.19 6.50 1.57
CA ARG A 86 8.74 7.74 0.99
C ARG A 86 7.92 8.96 1.36
N PHE A 87 6.61 8.84 1.39
CA PHE A 87 5.74 9.95 1.77
C PHE A 87 5.94 10.32 3.23
N VAL A 88 5.97 9.32 4.12
CA VAL A 88 6.26 9.52 5.54
C VAL A 88 7.66 10.09 5.74
N GLU A 89 8.67 9.58 5.03
CA GLU A 89 10.04 10.09 5.12
C GLU A 89 10.13 11.58 4.75
N ILE A 90 9.47 12.01 3.68
CA ILE A 90 9.49 13.42 3.25
C ILE A 90 8.68 14.30 4.22
N MET A 91 7.51 13.83 4.66
CA MET A 91 6.61 14.60 5.52
C MET A 91 7.15 14.73 6.94
N PHE A 92 7.60 13.63 7.54
CA PHE A 92 8.01 13.57 8.95
C PHE A 92 9.54 13.65 9.14
N ARG A 93 10.33 13.65 8.05
CA ARG A 93 11.80 13.60 8.08
C ARG A 93 12.35 12.42 8.89
N ARG A 94 11.57 11.35 8.96
CA ARG A 94 11.83 10.11 9.68
C ARG A 94 11.21 8.96 8.91
N THR A 95 11.79 7.78 9.01
CA THR A 95 11.15 6.60 8.43
C THR A 95 9.87 6.27 9.19
N ILE A 96 8.93 5.58 8.52
CA ILE A 96 7.71 5.09 9.16
C ILE A 96 8.01 4.17 10.35
N ASP A 97 9.15 3.49 10.31
CA ASP A 97 9.59 2.62 11.39
C ASP A 97 10.07 3.40 12.63
N GLU A 98 10.55 4.63 12.44
CA GLU A 98 11.05 5.56 13.46
C GLU A 98 10.00 6.59 13.92
N LEU A 99 8.79 6.52 13.38
CA LEU A 99 7.69 7.36 13.82
C LEU A 99 7.30 7.00 15.26
N ASP A 100 7.32 8.01 16.13
CA ASP A 100 6.74 7.90 17.46
C ASP A 100 5.21 7.97 17.32
N THR A 101 4.58 6.81 17.10
CA THR A 101 3.13 6.72 16.91
C THR A 101 2.37 7.20 18.15
N LYS A 102 2.93 7.05 19.35
CA LYS A 102 2.31 7.58 20.58
C LYS A 102 2.28 9.10 20.56
N ARG A 103 3.38 9.74 20.19
CA ARG A 103 3.45 11.20 20.06
C ARG A 103 2.58 11.72 18.93
N ILE A 104 2.63 11.08 17.75
CA ILE A 104 1.81 11.48 16.60
C ILE A 104 0.34 11.44 16.95
N ILE A 105 -0.10 10.43 17.69
CA ILE A 105 -1.49 10.30 18.09
C ILE A 105 -1.81 11.14 19.33
N ALA A 106 -0.85 11.56 20.15
CA ALA A 106 -1.11 12.51 21.24
C ALA A 106 -1.28 13.96 20.74
N GLU A 107 -0.65 14.32 19.61
CA GLU A 107 -0.62 15.66 19.04
C GLU A 107 -1.57 15.77 17.83
N ASP A 108 -2.63 16.58 17.93
CA ASP A 108 -3.66 16.69 16.88
C ASP A 108 -3.13 17.13 15.51
N ASP A 109 -2.10 17.97 15.47
CA ASP A 109 -1.44 18.41 14.24
C ASP A 109 -0.65 17.28 13.57
N GLN A 110 0.00 16.43 14.37
CA GLN A 110 0.73 15.28 13.85
C GLN A 110 -0.22 14.19 13.38
N PHE A 111 -1.30 13.94 14.11
CA PHE A 111 -2.34 13.00 13.68
C PHE A 111 -3.06 13.49 12.43
N GLU A 112 -3.39 14.78 12.36
CA GLU A 112 -3.92 15.41 11.15
C GLU A 112 -3.00 15.19 9.95
N LYS A 113 -1.69 15.39 10.14
CA LYS A 113 -0.69 15.17 9.10
C LYS A 113 -0.63 13.70 8.67
N LEU A 114 -0.71 12.76 9.60
CA LEU A 114 -0.75 11.33 9.30
C LEU A 114 -2.00 10.96 8.49
N CYS A 115 -3.19 11.40 8.92
CA CYS A 115 -4.45 11.20 8.22
C CYS A 115 -4.41 11.74 6.78
N ARG A 116 -3.79 12.90 6.56
CA ARG A 116 -3.59 13.48 5.23
C ARG A 116 -2.66 12.61 4.37
N VAL A 117 -1.56 12.12 4.94
CA VAL A 117 -0.61 11.25 4.23
C VAL A 117 -1.31 9.98 3.77
N ILE A 118 -1.99 9.28 4.69
CA ILE A 118 -2.68 8.02 4.36
C ILE A 118 -3.77 8.28 3.31
N SER A 119 -4.62 9.28 3.52
CA SER A 119 -5.68 9.60 2.56
C SER A 119 -5.15 9.89 1.15
N LEU A 120 -4.05 10.63 1.03
CA LEU A 120 -3.42 10.92 -0.27
C LEU A 120 -2.81 9.67 -0.91
N THR A 121 -2.14 8.81 -0.12
CA THR A 121 -1.52 7.60 -0.64
C THR A 121 -2.56 6.60 -1.16
N GLU A 122 -3.69 6.42 -0.46
CA GLU A 122 -4.76 5.52 -0.90
C GLU A 122 -5.49 6.08 -2.13
N GLN A 123 -5.86 7.36 -2.13
CA GLN A 123 -6.49 7.99 -3.31
C GLN A 123 -5.64 7.87 -4.58
N ARG A 124 -4.31 7.88 -4.41
CA ARG A 124 -3.38 7.60 -5.49
C ARG A 124 -3.35 6.12 -5.88
N GLY A 125 -3.27 5.22 -4.90
CA GLY A 125 -3.29 3.77 -5.13
C GLY A 125 -4.45 3.40 -6.04
N HIS A 126 -5.64 3.89 -5.69
CA HIS A 126 -6.85 3.78 -6.48
C HIS A 126 -6.69 4.28 -7.93
N LYS A 127 -6.23 5.52 -8.14
CA LYS A 127 -6.02 6.07 -9.49
C LYS A 127 -5.01 5.25 -10.30
N GLN A 128 -3.95 4.76 -9.65
CA GLN A 128 -2.96 3.92 -10.30
C GLN A 128 -3.58 2.59 -10.75
N VAL A 129 -4.43 1.99 -9.92
CA VAL A 129 -5.18 0.78 -10.26
C VAL A 129 -6.11 1.01 -11.46
N GLU A 130 -6.83 2.13 -11.52
CA GLU A 130 -7.67 2.49 -12.69
C GLU A 130 -6.85 2.54 -13.99
N ILE A 131 -5.63 3.07 -13.94
CA ILE A 131 -4.71 3.11 -15.08
C ILE A 131 -4.27 1.68 -15.47
N LEU A 132 -3.89 0.86 -14.50
CA LEU A 132 -3.42 -0.51 -14.73
C LEU A 132 -4.53 -1.41 -15.31
N LEU A 133 -5.78 -1.21 -14.90
CA LEU A 133 -6.94 -1.92 -15.45
C LEU A 133 -7.14 -1.66 -16.95
N ARG A 134 -6.57 -0.57 -17.49
CA ARG A 134 -6.61 -0.20 -18.92
C ARG A 134 -5.28 -0.47 -19.63
N HIS A 135 -4.24 -0.91 -18.91
CA HIS A 135 -2.90 -1.01 -19.45
C HIS A 135 -2.70 -2.29 -20.29
N PRO A 136 -2.26 -2.21 -21.57
CA PRO A 136 -2.19 -3.37 -22.48
C PRO A 136 -1.33 -4.54 -22.00
N LEU A 137 -0.28 -4.27 -21.22
CA LEU A 137 0.59 -5.33 -20.68
C LEU A 137 -0.06 -6.09 -19.51
N VAL A 138 -1.01 -5.47 -18.82
CA VAL A 138 -1.71 -6.00 -17.64
C VAL A 138 -2.99 -6.71 -18.04
N THR A 139 -3.76 -6.14 -18.98
CA THR A 139 -5.10 -6.64 -19.36
C THR A 139 -5.11 -8.09 -19.84
N GLY A 140 -3.99 -8.60 -20.33
CA GLY A 140 -3.85 -10.01 -20.72
C GLY A 140 -3.64 -11.01 -19.56
N ASP A 141 -3.48 -10.57 -18.31
CA ASP A 141 -3.37 -11.44 -17.12
C ASP A 141 -4.68 -11.41 -16.33
N LYS A 142 -5.48 -12.47 -16.46
CA LYS A 142 -6.84 -12.54 -15.86
C LYS A 142 -6.82 -12.52 -14.34
N VAL A 143 -5.81 -13.13 -13.72
CA VAL A 143 -5.70 -13.20 -12.26
C VAL A 143 -5.37 -11.81 -11.75
N LEU A 144 -4.36 -11.16 -12.32
CA LEU A 144 -3.96 -9.81 -11.94
C LEU A 144 -5.08 -8.78 -12.16
N MET A 145 -5.83 -8.90 -13.27
CA MET A 145 -7.02 -8.08 -13.52
C MET A 145 -8.11 -8.28 -12.46
N LYS A 146 -8.31 -9.50 -11.96
CA LYS A 146 -9.25 -9.78 -10.88
C LYS A 146 -8.79 -9.17 -9.56
N ILE A 147 -7.50 -9.24 -9.25
CA ILE A 147 -6.90 -8.61 -8.07
C ILE A 147 -7.13 -7.10 -8.13
N PHE A 148 -6.76 -6.44 -9.22
CA PHE A 148 -6.90 -5.00 -9.37
C PHE A 148 -8.36 -4.52 -9.29
N ARG A 149 -9.33 -5.27 -9.79
CA ARG A 149 -10.76 -4.91 -9.63
C ARG A 149 -11.25 -5.01 -8.19
N ILE A 150 -10.69 -5.94 -7.41
CA ILE A 150 -11.02 -6.05 -5.99
C ILE A 150 -10.42 -4.85 -5.25
N ILE A 151 -9.14 -4.55 -5.50
CA ILE A 151 -8.46 -3.38 -4.93
C ILE A 151 -9.22 -2.09 -5.28
N GLU A 152 -9.53 -1.86 -6.56
CA GLU A 152 -10.31 -0.69 -7.03
C GLU A 152 -11.60 -0.49 -6.23
N LYS A 153 -12.31 -1.58 -5.88
CA LYS A 153 -13.55 -1.51 -5.11
C LYS A 153 -13.33 -1.25 -3.62
N ASP A 154 -12.25 -1.75 -3.04
CA ASP A 154 -11.98 -1.68 -1.60
C ASP A 154 -11.39 -0.30 -1.21
N GLU A 155 -10.51 0.22 -2.07
CA GLU A 155 -9.74 1.45 -1.93
C GLU A 155 -10.55 2.68 -1.44
N PRO A 156 -11.74 3.00 -1.97
CA PRO A 156 -12.53 4.13 -1.45
C PRO A 156 -12.85 4.07 0.04
N SER A 157 -12.93 2.85 0.59
CA SER A 157 -13.17 2.67 2.02
C SER A 157 -11.91 2.83 2.87
N HIS A 158 -10.72 2.90 2.26
CA HIS A 158 -9.44 3.04 2.93
C HIS A 158 -9.12 4.50 3.30
N TRP A 159 -9.39 5.47 2.42
CA TRP A 159 -9.18 6.89 2.76
C TRP A 159 -10.38 7.56 3.46
N ALA A 160 -11.59 7.02 3.28
CA ALA A 160 -12.82 7.61 3.84
C ALA A 160 -12.77 7.86 5.36
N PRO A 161 -12.23 6.96 6.21
CA PRO A 161 -12.16 7.18 7.66
C PRO A 161 -11.28 8.38 8.02
N TYR A 162 -10.14 8.52 7.34
CA TYR A 162 -9.20 9.61 7.58
C TYR A 162 -9.75 10.94 7.07
N GLU A 163 -10.40 10.98 5.90
CA GLU A 163 -11.12 12.17 5.46
C GLU A 163 -12.27 12.55 6.39
N GLY A 164 -13.03 11.56 6.87
CA GLY A 164 -14.11 11.75 7.84
C GLY A 164 -13.60 12.41 9.12
N TRP A 165 -12.49 11.90 9.66
CA TRP A 165 -11.84 12.49 10.83
C TRP A 165 -11.36 13.93 10.57
N LEU A 166 -10.72 14.18 9.41
CA LEU A 166 -10.29 15.53 9.04
C LEU A 166 -11.46 16.52 8.94
N LYS A 167 -12.57 16.12 8.32
CA LYS A 167 -13.79 16.92 8.19
C LYS A 167 -14.44 17.19 9.55
N ALA A 168 -14.58 16.17 10.40
CA ALA A 168 -15.18 16.29 11.72
C ALA A 168 -14.39 17.24 12.65
N ASN A 169 -13.07 17.32 12.49
CA ASN A 169 -12.19 18.18 13.27
C ASN A 169 -11.95 19.57 12.63
N GLY A 170 -12.74 19.95 11.62
CA GLY A 170 -12.66 21.26 10.95
C GLY A 170 -11.35 21.50 10.20
N LYS A 171 -10.64 20.44 9.82
CA LYS A 171 -9.30 20.53 9.22
C LYS A 171 -9.41 20.64 7.69
N ARG A 172 -8.66 21.60 7.11
CA ARG A 172 -8.69 21.94 5.68
C ARG A 172 -8.25 20.78 4.78
N GLU A 173 -8.68 20.82 3.52
CA GLU A 173 -8.20 19.93 2.44
C GLU A 173 -6.65 19.88 2.34
N SER A 174 -6.15 18.84 1.67
CA SER A 174 -4.72 18.61 1.43
C SER A 174 -4.03 19.88 0.91
N ARG A 175 -2.88 20.23 1.50
CA ARG A 175 -2.11 21.38 1.05
C ARG A 175 -1.59 21.08 -0.35
N TRP A 176 -1.56 22.08 -1.24
CA TRP A 176 -1.01 21.92 -2.59
C TRP A 176 0.41 21.35 -2.58
N TRP A 177 1.18 21.65 -1.53
CA TRP A 177 2.49 21.06 -1.27
C TRP A 177 2.46 19.53 -1.06
N GLU A 178 1.45 19.01 -0.35
CA GLU A 178 1.27 17.56 -0.12
C GLU A 178 0.96 16.85 -1.44
N ARG A 179 0.11 17.46 -2.29
CA ARG A 179 -0.13 16.97 -3.66
C ARG A 179 1.13 17.07 -4.54
N GLY A 180 1.99 18.05 -4.32
CA GLY A 180 3.28 18.19 -5.00
C GLY A 180 4.29 17.11 -4.61
N ILE A 181 4.42 16.82 -3.30
CA ILE A 181 5.25 15.71 -2.79
C ILE A 181 4.76 14.38 -3.34
N ASP A 182 3.44 14.19 -3.29
CA ASP A 182 2.77 13.07 -3.89
C ASP A 182 3.26 12.97 -5.36
N THR A 183 3.01 13.95 -6.22
CA THR A 183 3.42 13.90 -7.64
C THR A 183 4.91 13.61 -7.81
N PHE A 184 5.77 14.18 -6.96
CA PHE A 184 7.20 13.93 -6.97
C PHE A 184 7.56 12.46 -6.69
N ILE A 185 7.04 11.86 -5.61
CA ILE A 185 7.32 10.46 -5.23
C ILE A 185 6.89 9.51 -6.35
N HIS A 186 5.70 9.75 -6.92
CA HIS A 186 5.21 8.93 -8.02
C HIS A 186 6.04 9.10 -9.29
N SER A 187 6.44 10.32 -9.62
CA SER A 187 7.34 10.58 -10.76
C SER A 187 8.71 9.94 -10.54
N GLU A 188 9.24 9.98 -9.32
CA GLU A 188 10.49 9.29 -8.95
C GLU A 188 10.36 7.78 -9.13
N LEU A 189 9.25 7.17 -8.67
CA LEU A 189 9.01 5.75 -8.88
C LEU A 189 8.90 5.42 -10.38
N LEU A 190 8.07 6.15 -11.13
CA LEU A 190 7.78 5.86 -12.53
C LEU A 190 8.94 6.13 -13.49
N PHE A 191 9.67 7.25 -13.32
CA PHE A 191 10.64 7.71 -14.30
C PHE A 191 12.09 7.45 -13.91
N LEU A 192 12.37 7.09 -12.65
CA LEU A 192 13.71 6.74 -12.21
C LEU A 192 13.79 5.29 -11.74
N LYS A 193 12.99 4.91 -10.74
CA LYS A 193 13.12 3.60 -10.09
C LYS A 193 12.66 2.45 -10.97
N LEU A 194 11.48 2.58 -11.59
CA LEU A 194 10.95 1.57 -12.50
C LEU A 194 11.89 1.33 -13.69
N PRO A 195 12.39 2.35 -14.41
CA PRO A 195 13.36 2.13 -15.50
C PRO A 195 14.65 1.46 -15.02
N VAL A 196 15.21 1.89 -13.89
CA VAL A 196 16.42 1.29 -13.32
C VAL A 196 16.18 -0.18 -12.95
N LEU A 197 15.09 -0.50 -12.26
CA LEU A 197 14.77 -1.88 -11.89
C LEU A 197 14.42 -2.73 -13.11
N PHE A 198 13.72 -2.16 -14.09
CA PHE A 198 13.35 -2.84 -15.32
C PHE A 198 14.58 -3.27 -16.11
N LEU A 199 15.55 -2.36 -16.27
CA LEU A 199 16.82 -2.59 -16.98
C LEU A 199 17.84 -3.39 -16.15
N ASN A 200 17.73 -3.39 -14.82
CA ASN A 200 18.62 -4.15 -13.95
C ASN A 200 18.21 -5.62 -13.88
N PHE A 201 18.78 -6.43 -14.78
CA PHE A 201 18.56 -7.88 -14.84
C PHE A 201 19.18 -8.67 -13.68
N ARG A 202 19.97 -8.02 -12.80
CA ARG A 202 20.60 -8.66 -11.65
C ARG A 202 19.79 -8.55 -10.35
N VAL A 203 18.60 -7.96 -10.40
CA VAL A 203 17.70 -7.92 -9.24
C VAL A 203 17.33 -9.36 -8.88
N LYS A 204 17.76 -9.80 -7.70
CA LYS A 204 17.50 -11.14 -7.18
C LYS A 204 16.02 -11.27 -6.81
N ARG A 205 15.48 -12.47 -6.89
CA ARG A 205 14.20 -12.82 -6.25
C ARG A 205 14.42 -13.06 -4.77
N ARG A 206 13.39 -12.82 -3.96
CA ARG A 206 13.42 -13.14 -2.53
C ARG A 206 13.55 -14.64 -2.32
N THR A 207 14.17 -15.04 -1.22
CA THR A 207 14.23 -16.44 -0.76
C THR A 207 13.10 -16.78 0.20
N GLU A 208 12.54 -15.77 0.87
CA GLU A 208 11.46 -15.88 1.84
C GLU A 208 10.37 -14.83 1.56
N TRP A 209 9.12 -15.18 1.86
CA TRP A 209 7.99 -14.25 1.83
C TRP A 209 8.16 -13.13 2.86
N GLN A 210 7.56 -11.98 2.61
CA GLN A 210 7.60 -10.83 3.52
C GLN A 210 6.96 -11.18 4.88
N ASP A 211 5.88 -11.98 4.86
CA ASP A 211 5.16 -12.45 6.05
C ASP A 211 5.77 -13.69 6.73
N ALA A 212 6.94 -14.18 6.28
CA ALA A 212 7.51 -15.45 6.78
C ALA A 212 7.89 -15.42 8.27
N ARG A 213 8.11 -14.23 8.84
CA ARG A 213 8.50 -14.03 10.24
C ARG A 213 7.35 -13.50 11.11
N GLU A 214 6.17 -13.33 10.53
CA GLU A 214 5.00 -12.89 11.26
C GLU A 214 4.36 -14.08 11.99
N PRO A 215 3.82 -13.87 13.20
CA PRO A 215 3.06 -14.91 13.88
C PRO A 215 1.89 -15.33 12.99
N ALA A 216 1.67 -16.63 12.85
CA ALA A 216 0.55 -17.16 12.06
C ALA A 216 -0.77 -16.68 12.67
N GLU A 217 -1.42 -15.70 12.04
CA GLU A 217 -2.76 -15.28 12.43
C GLU A 217 -3.75 -16.44 12.19
N ALA A 218 -4.62 -16.66 13.17
CA ALA A 218 -5.69 -17.63 13.09
C ALA A 218 -6.69 -17.21 11.99
N LYS A 219 -6.48 -17.77 10.79
CA LYS A 219 -7.40 -17.86 9.64
C LYS A 219 -8.58 -16.86 9.65
N ALA A 220 -8.34 -15.65 9.13
CA ALA A 220 -9.43 -14.87 8.55
C ALA A 220 -10.02 -15.63 7.35
N SER A 221 -11.35 -15.53 7.20
CA SER A 221 -12.26 -16.31 6.34
C SER A 221 -11.72 -16.76 4.96
N PRO A 222 -12.18 -17.93 4.46
CA PRO A 222 -11.72 -18.50 3.20
C PRO A 222 -11.88 -17.49 2.06
N VAL A 223 -10.76 -17.19 1.40
CA VAL A 223 -10.73 -16.44 0.13
C VAL A 223 -11.69 -17.14 -0.83
N PRO A 224 -12.63 -16.42 -1.49
CA PRO A 224 -13.53 -17.05 -2.44
C PRO A 224 -12.70 -17.70 -3.54
N ALA A 225 -12.97 -18.99 -3.78
CA ALA A 225 -12.25 -19.78 -4.76
C ALA A 225 -12.19 -19.03 -6.10
N LEU A 226 -10.98 -18.86 -6.61
CA LEU A 226 -10.73 -18.31 -7.93
C LEU A 226 -11.06 -19.37 -8.98
N SER A 227 -12.35 -19.64 -9.17
CA SER A 227 -12.90 -20.38 -10.31
C SER A 227 -13.06 -19.47 -11.52
#